data_AF-A0A399XM74-F1
#
_entry.id   AF-A0A399XM74-F1
#
_cell.length_a   1.000
_cell.length_b   1.000
_cell.length_c   1.000
_cell.angle_alpha   90.00
_cell.angle_beta   90.00
_cell.angle_gamma   90.00
#
_symmetry.space_group_name_H-M   'P 1'
#
loop_
_entity.id
_entity.type
_entity.pdbx_description
1 polymer ?
#
loop_
_entity_poly.entity_id
_entity_poly.type
_entity_poly.pdbx_seq_one_letter_code
_entity_poly.pdbx_strand_id
1 'polypeptide(L)'
;MMRAAALSALVVCAAVAGLFAQADQVEAVGANRAAVIVTTQGGTVARCVRFTTSSISGVDALRAAGFELVTAGFGGLGAGVCSIGGEGCPAASCFTCQAPKSWKYYRAPGGSGSWSYSELGASATTVADGDVEGWIFTSGDQKPGLQSVDEVCGPEPSSTSSVPAAAPAPLPAEPPASNQEGDTPVGVAGTTEVAPGSADIPQPPPSTAGEPQEEASEEGSPTDPEAGETGGEVATAPDSDLQLASTPTGDERRDGGGTAALSIVLAILALAVPATALVVIRRRNRTLRDPTPS
;
A
#
# COMPACT_ATOMS: atom_id res chain seq x y z
N MET A 1 -41.54 18.78 42.43
CA MET A 1 -41.57 18.49 40.97
C MET A 1 -40.42 19.14 40.19
N MET A 2 -39.92 20.32 40.55
CA MET A 2 -38.75 20.95 39.88
C MET A 2 -37.39 20.24 40.05
N ARG A 3 -37.18 19.46 41.13
CA ARG A 3 -35.91 18.76 41.37
C ARG A 3 -35.65 17.53 40.48
N ALA A 4 -36.72 16.90 39.96
CA ALA A 4 -36.61 15.72 39.11
C ALA A 4 -36.31 16.09 37.64
N ALA A 5 -36.83 17.21 37.16
CA ALA A 5 -36.55 17.71 35.81
C ALA A 5 -35.09 18.15 35.62
N ALA A 6 -34.48 18.71 36.67
CA ALA A 6 -33.07 19.13 36.64
C ALA A 6 -32.10 17.94 36.52
N LEU A 7 -32.44 16.79 37.13
CA LEU A 7 -31.62 15.58 37.06
C LEU A 7 -31.72 14.91 35.67
N SER A 8 -32.90 14.94 35.06
CA SER A 8 -33.10 14.39 33.71
C SER A 8 -32.40 15.22 32.62
N ALA A 9 -32.38 16.54 32.74
CA ALA A 9 -31.64 17.41 31.80
C ALA A 9 -30.12 17.21 31.89
N LEU A 10 -29.58 17.00 33.10
CA LEU A 10 -28.15 16.79 33.32
C LEU A 10 -27.65 15.47 32.69
N VAL A 11 -28.45 14.41 32.78
CA VAL A 11 -28.11 13.09 32.22
C VAL A 11 -28.14 13.09 30.69
N VAL A 12 -29.05 13.85 30.07
CA VAL A 12 -29.12 13.99 28.61
C VAL A 12 -27.93 14.81 28.07
N CYS A 13 -27.55 15.91 28.73
CA CYS A 13 -26.37 16.69 28.33
C CYS A 13 -25.06 15.90 28.45
N ALA A 14 -24.91 15.05 29.47
CA ALA A 14 -23.73 14.20 29.62
C ALA A 14 -23.62 13.12 28.54
N ALA A 15 -24.74 12.56 28.07
CA ALA A 15 -24.76 11.57 27.00
C ALA A 15 -24.45 12.18 25.61
N VAL A 16 -24.84 13.45 25.38
CA VAL A 16 -24.53 14.16 24.12
C VAL A 16 -23.07 14.63 24.10
N ALA A 17 -22.50 15.02 25.24
CA ALA A 17 -21.07 15.39 25.32
C ALA A 17 -20.12 14.19 25.12
N GLY A 18 -20.54 12.98 25.49
CA GLY A 18 -19.75 11.75 25.29
C GLY A 18 -19.62 11.30 23.84
N LEU A 19 -20.46 11.79 22.91
CA LEU A 19 -20.39 11.44 21.50
C LEU A 19 -19.35 12.26 20.70
N PHE A 20 -18.88 13.39 21.25
CA PHE A 20 -17.86 14.24 20.61
C PHE A 20 -16.44 13.96 21.10
N ALA A 21 -16.27 13.06 22.06
CA ALA A 21 -14.96 12.52 22.41
C ALA A 21 -14.58 11.43 21.39
N GLN A 22 -14.37 11.82 20.13
CA GLN A 22 -13.55 11.03 19.23
C GLN A 22 -12.16 11.04 19.86
N ALA A 23 -11.83 9.95 20.54
CA ALA A 23 -10.47 9.70 20.96
C ALA A 23 -9.60 9.84 19.71
N ASP A 24 -8.70 10.84 19.70
CA ASP A 24 -7.46 10.77 18.94
C ASP A 24 -6.90 9.38 19.22
N GLN A 25 -7.10 8.47 18.27
CA GLN A 25 -6.41 7.20 18.28
C GLN A 25 -4.97 7.59 18.03
N VAL A 26 -4.22 7.79 19.12
CA VAL A 26 -2.78 7.63 19.09
C VAL A 26 -2.57 6.14 18.84
N GLU A 27 -2.84 5.71 17.61
CA GLU A 27 -2.29 4.46 17.11
C GLU A 27 -0.79 4.59 17.34
N ALA A 28 -0.22 3.62 18.04
CA ALA A 28 1.22 3.59 18.26
C ALA A 28 1.91 3.67 16.89
N VAL A 29 2.41 4.86 16.60
CA VAL A 29 2.93 5.28 15.30
C VAL A 29 4.21 4.50 15.07
N GLY A 30 4.19 3.58 14.10
CA GLY A 30 5.44 3.17 13.48
C GLY A 30 6.20 4.42 13.08
N ALA A 31 7.46 4.55 13.50
CA ALA A 31 8.25 5.77 13.28
C ALA A 31 8.37 6.09 11.79
N ASN A 32 8.31 5.07 10.94
CA ASN A 32 8.36 5.19 9.49
C ASN A 32 6.95 5.22 8.92
N ARG A 33 6.74 6.07 7.92
CA ARG A 33 5.48 6.22 7.19
C ARG A 33 5.71 6.23 5.68
N ALA A 34 4.76 5.68 4.95
CA ALA A 34 4.72 5.75 3.49
C ALA A 34 3.29 5.99 3.01
N ALA A 35 3.15 6.61 1.84
CA ALA A 35 1.86 6.82 1.20
C ALA A 35 1.61 5.76 0.13
N VAL A 36 0.45 5.13 0.17
CA VAL A 36 -0.01 4.15 -0.83
C VAL A 36 -1.19 4.74 -1.58
N ILE A 37 -1.04 4.93 -2.89
CA ILE A 37 -2.03 5.54 -3.78
C ILE A 37 -2.49 4.49 -4.78
N VAL A 38 -3.78 4.21 -4.83
CA VAL A 38 -4.40 3.26 -5.75
C VAL A 38 -5.45 3.96 -6.59
N THR A 39 -5.26 3.97 -7.90
CA THR A 39 -6.21 4.51 -8.87
C THR A 39 -6.90 3.38 -9.62
N THR A 40 -8.19 3.25 -9.35
CA THR A 40 -9.15 2.35 -10.00
C THR A 40 -9.93 3.10 -11.08
N GLN A 41 -10.80 2.42 -11.82
CA GLN A 41 -11.81 3.10 -12.64
C GLN A 41 -12.83 3.89 -11.80
N GLY A 42 -13.06 3.46 -10.55
CA GLY A 42 -13.97 4.12 -9.61
C GLY A 42 -13.37 5.37 -8.93
N GLY A 43 -12.09 5.67 -9.18
CA GLY A 43 -11.39 6.80 -8.60
C GLY A 43 -10.09 6.43 -7.89
N THR A 44 -9.52 7.41 -7.20
CA THR A 44 -8.24 7.28 -6.47
C THR A 44 -8.48 7.19 -4.97
N VAL A 45 -7.79 6.26 -4.31
CA VAL A 45 -7.74 6.10 -2.86
C VAL A 45 -6.29 6.20 -2.42
N ALA A 46 -5.99 7.12 -1.51
CA ALA A 46 -4.69 7.23 -0.87
C ALA A 46 -4.80 6.84 0.61
N ARG A 47 -3.84 6.06 1.11
CA ARG A 47 -3.78 5.60 2.50
C ARG A 47 -2.38 5.75 3.06
N CYS A 48 -2.31 6.20 4.30
CA CYS A 48 -1.08 6.23 5.05
C CYS A 48 -0.78 4.83 5.62
N VAL A 49 0.46 4.40 5.50
CA VAL A 49 0.98 3.18 6.12
C VAL A 49 2.04 3.57 7.14
N ARG A 50 1.99 2.99 8.33
CA ARG A 50 3.01 3.15 9.38
C ARG A 50 3.63 1.81 9.71
N PHE A 51 4.96 1.79 9.88
CA PHE A 51 5.71 0.57 10.18
C PHE A 51 6.93 0.87 11.06
N THR A 52 7.38 -0.14 11.81
CA THR A 52 8.46 -0.01 12.81
C THR A 52 9.82 -0.50 12.32
N THR A 53 9.84 -1.33 11.27
CA THR A 53 11.07 -1.76 10.60
C THR A 53 11.65 -0.62 9.77
N SER A 54 12.93 -0.68 9.41
CA SER A 54 13.56 0.33 8.55
C SER A 54 12.92 0.43 7.16
N SER A 55 12.34 -0.68 6.69
CA SER A 55 11.65 -0.77 5.41
C SER A 55 10.69 -1.96 5.37
N ILE A 56 9.80 -1.96 4.38
CA ILE A 56 8.89 -3.05 4.01
C ILE A 56 8.90 -3.24 2.49
N SER A 57 8.31 -4.34 1.97
CA SER A 57 8.13 -4.48 0.52
C SER A 57 6.92 -3.68 0.01
N GLY A 58 6.88 -3.37 -1.29
CA GLY A 58 5.73 -2.70 -1.90
C GLY A 58 4.42 -3.49 -1.78
N VAL A 59 4.48 -4.83 -1.80
CA VAL A 59 3.30 -5.67 -1.53
C VAL A 59 2.87 -5.56 -0.07
N ASP A 60 3.82 -5.55 0.87
CA ASP A 60 3.48 -5.42 2.28
C ASP A 60 2.96 -4.01 2.61
N ALA A 61 3.44 -2.97 1.93
CA ALA A 61 2.87 -1.62 2.00
C ALA A 61 1.40 -1.61 1.55
N LEU A 62 1.07 -2.22 0.40
CA LEU A 62 -0.32 -2.35 -0.06
C LEU A 62 -1.19 -3.12 0.94
N ARG A 63 -0.69 -4.22 1.52
CA ARG A 63 -1.44 -4.99 2.53
C ARG A 63 -1.64 -4.19 3.80
N ALA A 64 -0.61 -3.50 4.28
CA ALA A 64 -0.67 -2.67 5.47
C ALA A 64 -1.59 -1.45 5.27
N ALA A 65 -1.71 -0.95 4.03
CA ALA A 65 -2.74 0.01 3.65
C ALA A 65 -4.16 -0.59 3.67
N GLY A 66 -4.35 -1.89 3.93
CA GLY A 66 -5.65 -2.53 4.06
C GLY A 66 -6.33 -2.83 2.72
N PHE A 67 -5.57 -3.00 1.65
CA PHE A 67 -6.10 -3.47 0.37
C PHE A 67 -6.16 -5.00 0.33
N GLU A 68 -7.25 -5.55 -0.18
CA GLU A 68 -7.32 -6.96 -0.59
C GLU A 68 -6.49 -7.14 -1.86
N LEU A 69 -5.59 -8.12 -1.88
CA LEU A 69 -4.65 -8.32 -2.98
C LEU A 69 -4.71 -9.74 -3.53
N VAL A 70 -4.60 -9.83 -4.85
CA VAL A 70 -4.19 -11.06 -5.54
C VAL A 70 -2.83 -10.79 -6.17
N THR A 71 -1.85 -11.64 -5.87
CA THR A 71 -0.49 -11.54 -6.40
C THR A 71 -0.06 -12.84 -7.07
N ALA A 72 0.83 -12.75 -8.06
CA ALA A 72 1.48 -13.90 -8.68
C ALA A 72 3.01 -13.70 -8.68
N GLY A 73 3.77 -14.77 -8.45
CA GLY A 73 5.23 -14.74 -8.47
C GLY A 73 5.78 -14.85 -9.89
N PHE A 74 6.80 -14.05 -10.21
CA PHE A 74 7.50 -14.04 -11.51
C PHE A 74 8.99 -14.35 -11.36
N GLY A 75 9.33 -15.30 -10.48
CA GLY A 75 10.71 -15.70 -10.21
C GLY A 75 11.57 -14.54 -9.68
N GLY A 76 12.74 -14.32 -10.27
CA GLY A 76 13.70 -13.30 -9.85
C GLY A 76 13.19 -11.85 -9.94
N LEU A 77 12.09 -11.60 -10.65
CA LEU A 77 11.46 -10.28 -10.72
C LEU A 77 10.61 -9.97 -9.50
N GLY A 78 10.30 -10.95 -8.64
CA GLY A 78 9.38 -10.81 -7.52
C GLY A 78 7.91 -11.04 -7.91
N ALA A 79 7.00 -10.67 -7.02
CA ALA A 79 5.57 -10.85 -7.20
C ALA A 79 4.91 -9.61 -7.78
N GLY A 80 4.16 -9.78 -8.87
CA GLY A 80 3.32 -8.77 -9.48
C GLY A 80 1.94 -8.72 -8.81
N VAL A 81 1.31 -7.55 -8.86
CA VAL A 81 -0.05 -7.35 -8.35
C VAL A 81 -1.06 -7.61 -9.47
N CYS A 82 -1.87 -8.63 -9.31
CA CYS A 82 -2.87 -9.06 -10.29
C CYS A 82 -4.22 -8.37 -10.05
N SER A 83 -4.59 -8.20 -8.78
CA SER A 83 -5.81 -7.52 -8.38
C SER A 83 -5.62 -6.74 -7.07
N ILE A 84 -6.32 -5.60 -6.96
CA ILE A 84 -6.44 -4.78 -5.76
C ILE A 84 -7.92 -4.49 -5.54
N GLY A 85 -8.45 -4.80 -4.36
CA GLY A 85 -9.85 -4.52 -3.99
C GLY A 85 -10.88 -5.14 -4.93
N GLY A 86 -10.56 -6.30 -5.52
CA GLY A 86 -11.42 -7.01 -6.49
C GLY A 86 -11.32 -6.52 -7.93
N GLU A 87 -10.63 -5.41 -8.23
CA GLU A 87 -10.36 -5.00 -9.61
C GLU A 87 -9.05 -5.63 -10.10
N GLY A 88 -9.10 -6.29 -11.27
CA GLY A 88 -7.95 -6.93 -11.91
C GLY A 88 -8.20 -8.40 -12.27
N CYS A 89 -7.14 -9.21 -12.17
CA CYS A 89 -7.12 -10.60 -12.62
C CYS A 89 -6.84 -11.58 -11.47
N PRO A 90 -7.33 -12.83 -11.58
CA PRO A 90 -6.87 -13.92 -10.72
C PRO A 90 -5.40 -14.23 -11.00
N ALA A 91 -4.72 -14.85 -10.03
CA ALA A 91 -3.28 -15.12 -10.11
C ALA A 91 -2.87 -15.96 -11.34
N ALA A 92 -3.70 -16.92 -11.75
CA ALA A 92 -3.42 -17.82 -12.87
C ALA A 92 -3.35 -17.13 -14.25
N SER A 93 -3.94 -15.94 -14.38
CA SER A 93 -3.97 -15.14 -15.61
C SER A 93 -3.60 -13.68 -15.30
N CYS A 94 -2.63 -13.51 -14.39
CA CYS A 94 -2.14 -12.21 -13.97
C CYS A 94 -1.69 -11.39 -15.18
N PHE A 95 -2.11 -10.13 -15.25
CA PHE A 95 -1.86 -9.20 -16.36
C PHE A 95 -2.47 -9.54 -17.73
N THR A 96 -2.93 -10.78 -17.97
CA THR A 96 -3.40 -11.21 -19.30
C THR A 96 -4.93 -11.26 -19.43
N CYS A 97 -5.67 -11.45 -18.33
CA CYS A 97 -7.12 -11.65 -18.40
C CYS A 97 -7.93 -10.44 -18.89
N GLN A 98 -7.37 -9.22 -18.77
CA GLN A 98 -7.98 -7.97 -19.20
C GLN A 98 -7.03 -7.15 -20.09
N ALA A 99 -6.08 -7.81 -20.76
CA ALA A 99 -5.11 -7.14 -21.62
C ALA A 99 -5.82 -6.24 -22.67
N PRO A 100 -5.27 -5.05 -22.98
CA PRO A 100 -3.99 -4.52 -22.52
C PRO A 100 -4.04 -3.87 -21.12
N LYS A 101 -5.19 -3.87 -20.44
CA LYS A 101 -5.36 -3.23 -19.14
C LYS A 101 -4.78 -4.08 -18.03
N SER A 102 -3.91 -3.49 -17.21
CA SER A 102 -3.28 -4.17 -16.08
C SER A 102 -2.93 -3.19 -14.97
N TRP A 103 -2.60 -3.71 -13.78
CA TRP A 103 -2.04 -2.88 -12.72
C TRP A 103 -0.61 -2.46 -13.10
N LYS A 104 -0.40 -1.15 -13.19
CA LYS A 104 0.90 -0.52 -13.36
C LYS A 104 1.38 0.01 -12.02
N TYR A 105 2.66 -0.15 -11.74
CA TYR A 105 3.25 0.18 -10.46
C TYR A 105 4.32 1.25 -10.63
N TYR A 106 4.16 2.33 -9.87
CA TYR A 106 5.01 3.50 -9.86
C TYR A 106 5.48 3.77 -8.45
N ARG A 107 6.69 4.32 -8.33
CA ARG A 107 7.33 4.64 -7.05
C ARG A 107 7.89 6.05 -7.09
N ALA A 108 7.81 6.76 -5.99
CA ALA A 108 8.47 8.04 -5.77
C ALA A 108 9.22 7.97 -4.43
N PRO A 109 10.47 7.45 -4.45
CA PRO A 109 11.28 7.29 -3.24
C PRO A 109 11.55 8.64 -2.55
N GLY A 110 11.51 8.66 -1.22
CA GLY A 110 11.67 9.85 -0.37
C GLY A 110 10.71 10.99 -0.72
N GLY A 111 9.58 10.68 -1.37
CA GLY A 111 8.62 11.68 -1.80
C GLY A 111 9.18 12.63 -2.85
N SER A 112 10.06 12.13 -3.74
CA SER A 112 10.79 12.87 -4.80
C SER A 112 9.96 13.81 -5.69
N GLY A 113 8.64 13.83 -5.56
CA GLY A 113 7.74 14.65 -6.38
C GLY A 113 7.56 14.11 -7.80
N SER A 114 8.12 12.93 -8.12
CA SER A 114 8.00 12.33 -9.46
C SER A 114 7.91 10.82 -9.42
N TRP A 115 7.04 10.28 -10.27
CA TRP A 115 6.87 8.83 -10.43
C TRP A 115 7.94 8.22 -11.32
N SER A 116 8.54 7.13 -10.85
CA SER A 116 9.30 6.18 -11.65
C SER A 116 8.51 4.88 -11.81
N TYR A 117 8.42 4.35 -13.02
CA TYR A 117 7.81 3.03 -13.24
C TYR A 117 8.71 1.94 -12.65
N SER A 118 8.11 0.93 -12.01
CA SER A 118 8.86 -0.22 -11.51
C SER A 118 8.76 -1.39 -12.49
N GLU A 119 9.90 -1.85 -12.98
CA GLU A 119 10.01 -3.09 -13.77
C GLU A 119 10.03 -4.35 -12.88
N LEU A 120 10.24 -4.17 -11.58
CA LEU A 120 10.20 -5.24 -10.60
C LEU A 120 8.78 -5.44 -10.07
N GLY A 121 8.48 -6.67 -9.69
CA GLY A 121 7.31 -6.97 -8.88
C GLY A 121 7.43 -6.28 -7.53
N ALA A 122 6.28 -5.84 -6.99
CA ALA A 122 6.24 -5.07 -5.75
C ALA A 122 6.87 -5.80 -4.55
N SER A 123 6.94 -7.14 -4.55
CA SER A 123 7.60 -7.87 -3.46
C SER A 123 9.13 -7.80 -3.49
N ALA A 124 9.72 -7.36 -4.60
CA ALA A 124 11.17 -7.19 -4.78
C ALA A 124 11.61 -5.72 -4.64
N THR A 125 10.69 -4.84 -4.22
CA THR A 125 10.98 -3.43 -3.96
C THR A 125 11.14 -3.16 -2.47
N THR A 126 11.78 -2.04 -2.17
CA THR A 126 11.98 -1.55 -0.79
C THR A 126 11.25 -0.24 -0.65
N VAL A 127 10.36 -0.18 0.34
CA VAL A 127 9.61 1.00 0.76
C VAL A 127 10.16 1.45 2.11
N ALA A 128 10.71 2.65 2.16
CA ALA A 128 11.27 3.30 3.34
C ALA A 128 10.37 4.45 3.82
N ASP A 129 10.76 5.07 4.94
CA ASP A 129 10.09 6.30 5.40
C ASP A 129 10.12 7.39 4.33
N GLY A 130 8.99 8.07 4.15
CA GLY A 130 8.83 9.14 3.18
C GLY A 130 8.55 8.67 1.75
N ASP A 131 8.52 7.37 1.46
CA ASP A 131 8.22 6.87 0.12
C ASP A 131 6.73 7.03 -0.25
N VAL A 132 6.47 7.27 -1.54
CA VAL A 132 5.13 7.20 -2.12
C VAL A 132 5.08 6.07 -3.16
N GLU A 133 4.08 5.21 -3.01
CA GLU A 133 3.90 4.00 -3.79
C GLU A 133 2.55 4.07 -4.51
N GLY A 134 2.55 3.88 -5.83
CA GLY A 134 1.42 4.19 -6.71
C GLY A 134 1.02 3.03 -7.60
N TRP A 135 -0.26 2.70 -7.60
CA TRP A 135 -0.86 1.69 -8.48
C TRP A 135 -1.96 2.29 -9.31
N ILE A 136 -2.02 1.94 -10.59
CA ILE A 136 -3.11 2.35 -11.48
C ILE A 136 -3.49 1.24 -12.44
N PHE A 137 -4.80 0.99 -12.58
CA PHE A 137 -5.32 -0.01 -13.49
C PHE A 137 -5.64 0.60 -14.86
N THR A 138 -4.72 0.46 -15.80
CA THR A 138 -4.73 1.17 -17.10
C THR A 138 -4.14 0.32 -18.23
N SER A 139 -4.44 0.70 -19.49
CA SER A 139 -3.92 0.08 -20.71
C SER A 139 -2.65 0.73 -21.27
N GLY A 140 -2.16 1.81 -20.65
CA GLY A 140 -1.00 2.57 -21.12
C GLY A 140 -0.12 3.10 -19.98
N ASP A 141 0.60 4.19 -20.23
CA ASP A 141 1.61 4.74 -19.31
C ASP A 141 1.08 5.84 -18.38
N GLN A 142 -0.25 5.88 -18.22
CA GLN A 142 -0.89 6.80 -17.27
C GLN A 142 -0.39 6.50 -15.86
N LYS A 143 -0.09 7.57 -15.13
CA LYS A 143 0.37 7.52 -13.75
C LYS A 143 -0.78 7.89 -12.80
N PRO A 144 -0.80 7.38 -11.57
CA PRO A 144 -1.68 7.91 -10.53
C PRO A 144 -1.41 9.42 -10.32
N GLY A 145 -2.41 10.14 -9.84
CA GLY A 145 -2.16 11.48 -9.30
C GLY A 145 -1.17 11.38 -8.13
N LEU A 146 -0.06 12.11 -8.20
CA LEU A 146 0.93 12.08 -7.12
C LEU A 146 0.42 12.92 -5.94
N GLN A 147 0.49 12.35 -4.75
CA GLN A 147 0.27 13.03 -3.48
C GLN A 147 1.49 12.77 -2.62
N SER A 148 1.98 13.80 -1.93
CA SER A 148 3.12 13.67 -1.03
C SER A 148 2.75 12.84 0.20
N VAL A 149 3.77 12.31 0.87
CA VAL A 149 3.55 11.60 2.14
C VAL A 149 2.91 12.50 3.18
N ASP A 150 3.28 13.77 3.27
CA ASP A 150 2.69 14.69 4.25
C ASP A 150 1.22 15.01 3.96
N GLU A 151 0.82 15.06 2.69
CA GLU A 151 -0.59 15.22 2.31
C GLU A 151 -1.44 14.01 2.70
N VAL A 152 -0.88 12.79 2.63
CA VAL A 152 -1.61 11.54 2.90
C VAL A 152 -1.53 11.12 4.38
N CYS A 153 -0.38 11.30 5.01
CA CYS A 153 -0.10 10.86 6.38
C CYS A 153 -0.19 11.97 7.43
N GLY A 154 -0.27 13.23 7.00
CA GLY A 154 -0.02 14.39 7.85
C GLY A 154 1.47 14.67 8.00
N PRO A 155 1.83 15.87 8.49
CA PRO A 155 3.22 16.23 8.73
C PRO A 155 3.84 15.29 9.76
N GLU A 156 5.14 15.03 9.62
CA GLU A 156 5.88 14.32 10.66
C GLU A 156 5.75 15.08 11.98
N PRO A 157 5.44 14.41 13.10
CA PRO A 157 5.47 15.06 14.39
C PRO A 157 6.89 15.59 14.59
N SER A 158 7.02 16.91 14.63
CA SER A 158 8.31 17.54 14.90
C SER A 158 8.79 17.01 16.25
N SER A 159 9.85 16.20 16.20
CA SER A 159 10.58 15.72 17.38
C SER A 159 11.00 16.93 18.19
N THR A 160 10.14 17.39 19.10
CA THR A 160 10.51 18.38 20.09
C THR A 160 11.31 17.61 21.12
N SER A 161 12.57 17.35 20.77
CA SER A 161 13.57 16.81 21.67
C SER A 161 13.83 17.90 22.71
N SER A 162 12.95 18.00 23.70
CA SER A 162 13.24 18.71 24.93
C SER A 162 14.23 17.83 25.69
N VAL A 163 15.49 17.84 25.25
CA VAL A 163 16.60 17.39 26.08
C VAL A 163 16.54 18.30 27.32
N PRO A 164 16.28 17.79 28.53
CA PRO A 164 16.48 18.59 29.72
C PRO A 164 17.94 18.98 29.69
N ALA A 165 18.24 20.28 29.64
CA ALA A 165 19.60 20.78 29.70
C ALA A 165 20.27 20.13 30.92
N ALA A 166 21.19 19.19 30.66
CA ALA A 166 21.96 18.57 31.71
C ALA A 166 22.72 19.69 32.41
N ALA A 167 22.40 19.92 33.69
CA ALA A 167 23.17 20.80 34.54
C ALA A 167 24.65 20.38 34.46
N PRO A 168 25.62 21.31 34.37
CA PRO A 168 27.01 20.97 34.23
C PRO A 168 27.46 20.10 35.41
N ALA A 169 27.93 18.88 35.11
CA ALA A 169 28.61 18.05 36.08
C ALA A 169 29.92 18.76 36.52
N PRO A 170 30.29 18.75 37.81
CA PRO A 170 31.57 19.29 38.25
C PRO A 170 32.73 18.51 37.61
N LEU A 171 33.72 19.25 37.11
CA LEU A 171 34.92 18.70 36.47
C LEU A 171 35.67 17.74 37.42
N PRO A 172 36.12 16.57 36.95
CA PRO A 172 37.17 15.80 37.62
C PRO A 172 38.48 16.60 37.63
N ALA A 173 39.13 16.66 38.79
CA ALA A 173 40.45 17.25 38.94
C ALA A 173 41.50 16.44 38.13
N GLU A 174 42.34 17.17 37.40
CA GLU A 174 43.48 16.68 36.62
C GLU A 174 44.51 15.95 37.52
N PRO A 175 44.97 14.74 37.16
CA PRO A 175 46.17 14.17 37.75
C PRO A 175 47.44 14.79 37.12
N PRO A 176 48.52 14.99 37.89
CA PRO A 176 49.69 15.71 37.43
C PRO A 176 50.49 14.92 36.38
N ALA A 177 51.06 15.66 35.44
CA ALA A 177 52.01 15.20 34.44
C ALA A 177 53.24 14.53 35.10
N SER A 178 53.63 13.37 34.59
CA SER A 178 54.93 12.76 34.87
C SER A 178 55.73 12.70 33.59
N ASN A 179 56.68 13.62 33.45
CA ASN A 179 57.78 13.52 32.49
C ASN A 179 58.63 12.30 32.83
N GLN A 180 58.91 11.43 31.86
CA GLN A 180 60.24 10.83 31.75
C GLN A 180 60.68 10.73 30.29
N GLU A 181 61.89 11.21 30.12
CA GLU A 181 62.67 11.47 28.93
C GLU A 181 63.76 10.39 28.85
N GLY A 182 64.09 9.96 27.62
CA GLY A 182 65.35 9.27 27.30
C GLY A 182 65.34 7.74 27.46
N ASP A 183 65.42 6.99 26.36
CA ASP A 183 66.72 6.56 25.85
C ASP A 183 66.55 5.81 24.52
N THR A 184 67.40 6.14 23.54
CA THR A 184 67.54 5.43 22.27
C THR A 184 68.76 4.51 22.41
N PRO A 185 68.77 3.32 21.79
CA PRO A 185 69.85 3.11 20.84
C PRO A 185 69.48 2.37 19.56
N VAL A 186 70.45 2.46 18.65
CA VAL A 186 70.52 2.17 17.22
C VAL A 186 70.86 0.69 16.92
N GLY A 187 70.45 0.21 15.73
CA GLY A 187 71.08 -0.89 14.95
C GLY A 187 70.40 -2.25 15.13
N VAL A 188 70.22 -3.12 14.12
CA VAL A 188 71.14 -3.51 13.03
C VAL A 188 70.35 -4.12 11.86
N ALA A 189 70.86 -3.92 10.63
CA ALA A 189 70.36 -4.48 9.38
C ALA A 189 70.53 -6.02 9.26
N GLY A 190 69.64 -6.66 8.49
CA GLY A 190 69.79 -8.06 8.08
C GLY A 190 68.80 -8.44 6.97
N THR A 191 69.26 -8.34 5.72
CA THR A 191 68.66 -8.94 4.51
C THR A 191 68.80 -10.47 4.54
N THR A 192 67.87 -11.19 3.89
CA THR A 192 67.99 -12.46 3.09
C THR A 192 66.67 -13.24 3.25
N GLU A 193 65.74 -13.22 2.27
CA GLU A 193 65.61 -14.10 1.08
C GLU A 193 64.76 -15.38 1.33
N VAL A 194 64.01 -15.75 0.28
CA VAL A 194 63.40 -17.06 -0.04
C VAL A 194 61.91 -17.29 0.37
N ALA A 195 61.02 -17.10 -0.60
CA ALA A 195 59.83 -17.95 -0.85
C ALA A 195 60.27 -19.17 -1.71
N PRO A 196 59.50 -20.28 -1.93
CA PRO A 196 58.04 -20.45 -1.79
C PRO A 196 57.58 -21.83 -1.22
N GLY A 197 56.27 -22.03 -0.99
CA GLY A 197 55.74 -23.38 -0.75
C GLY A 197 54.29 -23.50 -0.26
N SER A 198 53.39 -23.75 -1.22
CA SER A 198 52.23 -24.69 -1.18
C SER A 198 51.09 -24.54 -0.16
N ALA A 199 49.88 -24.30 -0.68
CA ALA A 199 48.73 -25.24 -0.74
C ALA A 199 47.41 -24.44 -0.80
N ASP A 200 46.83 -24.28 -2.00
CA ASP A 200 45.76 -25.13 -2.56
C ASP A 200 44.37 -24.71 -2.05
N ILE A 201 43.72 -23.81 -2.80
CA ILE A 201 42.28 -23.51 -2.70
C ILE A 201 41.64 -24.04 -4.00
N PRO A 202 40.63 -24.92 -3.94
CA PRO A 202 40.00 -25.49 -5.13
C PRO A 202 39.34 -24.41 -5.99
N GLN A 203 39.79 -24.31 -7.23
CA GLN A 203 39.19 -23.50 -8.28
C GLN A 203 37.87 -24.17 -8.74
N PRO A 204 36.76 -23.42 -8.92
CA PRO A 204 35.55 -23.98 -9.54
C PRO A 204 35.83 -24.38 -11.00
N PRO A 205 35.18 -25.44 -11.52
CA PRO A 205 35.44 -25.94 -12.86
C PRO A 205 35.10 -24.89 -13.93
N PRO A 206 35.85 -24.82 -15.04
CA PRO A 206 35.49 -23.97 -16.17
C PRO A 206 34.17 -24.44 -16.76
N SER A 207 33.27 -23.47 -16.97
CA SER A 207 32.06 -23.63 -17.76
C SER A 207 32.45 -23.99 -19.19
N THR A 208 32.32 -25.26 -19.54
CA THR A 208 32.45 -25.75 -20.91
C THR A 208 31.40 -25.06 -21.78
N ALA A 209 31.86 -24.13 -22.60
CA ALA A 209 31.13 -23.72 -23.80
C ALA A 209 31.01 -24.96 -24.70
N GLY A 210 29.79 -25.43 -24.90
CA GLY A 210 29.49 -26.45 -25.89
C GLY A 210 29.68 -25.87 -27.29
N GLU A 211 30.67 -26.40 -27.98
CA GLU A 211 30.89 -26.27 -29.40
C GLU A 211 29.69 -26.87 -30.17
N PRO A 212 29.08 -26.19 -31.14
CA PRO A 212 28.14 -26.83 -32.05
C PRO A 212 28.92 -27.65 -33.08
N GLN A 213 28.76 -28.97 -33.05
CA GLN A 213 29.21 -29.83 -34.15
C GLN A 213 28.29 -29.63 -35.35
N GLU A 214 28.93 -29.14 -36.42
CA GLU A 214 28.53 -29.26 -37.81
C GLU A 214 28.62 -30.74 -38.22
N GLU A 215 27.49 -31.37 -38.53
CA GLU A 215 27.46 -32.56 -39.37
C GLU A 215 26.37 -32.38 -40.42
N ALA A 216 26.81 -32.42 -41.67
CA ALA A 216 26.05 -32.23 -42.89
C ALA A 216 25.54 -33.57 -43.45
N SER A 217 24.66 -33.44 -44.45
CA SER A 217 24.13 -34.45 -45.40
C SER A 217 22.90 -35.26 -44.91
N GLU A 218 21.84 -35.46 -45.69
CA GLU A 218 21.52 -35.11 -47.08
C GLU A 218 20.00 -35.28 -47.35
N GLU A 219 19.56 -34.70 -48.47
CA GLU A 219 18.39 -35.09 -49.30
C GLU A 219 16.94 -34.82 -48.86
N GLY A 220 16.30 -33.93 -49.61
CA GLY A 220 14.83 -33.77 -49.65
C GLY A 220 14.34 -32.53 -50.41
N SER A 221 14.69 -32.39 -51.70
CA SER A 221 13.96 -31.52 -52.65
C SER A 221 12.60 -32.16 -52.98
N PRO A 222 11.49 -31.41 -53.17
CA PRO A 222 11.17 -30.95 -54.53
C PRO A 222 10.44 -29.60 -54.65
N THR A 223 10.90 -28.83 -55.64
CA THR A 223 10.16 -28.05 -56.67
C THR A 223 9.13 -26.96 -56.30
N ASP A 224 9.50 -25.74 -56.69
CA ASP A 224 8.64 -24.64 -57.16
C ASP A 224 7.76 -25.09 -58.36
N PRO A 225 6.58 -24.49 -58.58
CA PRO A 225 6.53 -23.51 -59.67
C PRO A 225 5.60 -22.30 -59.44
N GLU A 226 6.17 -21.12 -59.70
CA GLU A 226 5.86 -20.20 -60.81
C GLU A 226 4.45 -19.57 -60.90
N ALA A 227 4.45 -18.27 -60.60
CA ALA A 227 3.92 -17.12 -61.36
C ALA A 227 2.44 -17.02 -61.83
N GLY A 228 2.01 -15.74 -61.80
CA GLY A 228 0.86 -15.18 -62.50
C GLY A 228 -0.18 -14.62 -61.53
N GLU A 229 -0.73 -13.41 -61.64
CA GLU A 229 -0.70 -12.40 -62.68
C GLU A 229 -1.42 -11.15 -62.10
N THR A 230 -1.14 -9.97 -62.70
CA THR A 230 -2.01 -8.77 -62.87
C THR A 230 -2.61 -8.09 -61.62
N GLY A 231 -2.63 -6.76 -61.46
CA GLY A 231 -2.59 -5.65 -62.41
C GLY A 231 -3.84 -4.76 -62.19
N GLY A 232 -3.63 -3.46 -61.95
CA GLY A 232 -4.65 -2.40 -62.01
C GLY A 232 -5.28 -1.99 -60.67
N GLU A 233 -5.70 -0.76 -60.40
CA GLU A 233 -5.59 0.54 -61.08
C GLU A 233 -6.05 1.62 -60.06
N VAL A 234 -5.83 2.88 -60.41
CA VAL A 234 -5.90 4.10 -59.59
C VAL A 234 -7.34 4.68 -59.48
N ALA A 235 -7.57 5.47 -58.42
CA ALA A 235 -8.67 6.44 -58.16
C ALA A 235 -10.03 5.85 -57.71
N THR A 236 -10.72 6.36 -56.68
CA THR A 236 -11.21 7.74 -56.51
C THR A 236 -11.74 7.92 -55.06
N ALA A 237 -11.52 9.09 -54.45
CA ALA A 237 -12.26 9.57 -53.26
C ALA A 237 -13.49 10.41 -53.69
N PRO A 238 -14.29 11.00 -52.78
CA PRO A 238 -14.93 10.51 -51.55
C PRO A 238 -16.47 10.51 -51.70
N ASP A 239 -17.21 9.83 -50.83
CA ASP A 239 -18.66 10.05 -50.71
C ASP A 239 -19.01 10.47 -49.28
N SER A 240 -19.36 11.74 -49.16
CA SER A 240 -20.03 12.33 -48.01
C SER A 240 -21.47 12.56 -48.45
N ASP A 241 -22.42 11.77 -47.94
CA ASP A 241 -23.77 12.24 -47.63
C ASP A 241 -24.63 11.06 -47.14
N LEU A 242 -24.88 10.98 -45.84
CA LEU A 242 -26.20 10.59 -45.32
C LEU A 242 -26.35 11.16 -43.89
N GLN A 243 -26.66 12.44 -43.85
CA GLN A 243 -27.30 13.08 -42.71
C GLN A 243 -28.80 12.82 -42.80
N LEU A 244 -29.36 12.03 -41.88
CA LEU A 244 -30.80 12.04 -41.59
C LEU A 244 -30.99 12.08 -40.07
N ALA A 245 -31.53 13.22 -39.65
CA ALA A 245 -31.87 13.56 -38.29
C ALA A 245 -33.21 12.93 -37.85
N SER A 246 -33.40 12.97 -36.53
CA SER A 246 -34.67 13.06 -35.79
C SER A 246 -35.32 11.75 -35.33
N THR A 247 -35.21 11.46 -34.03
CA THR A 247 -36.31 11.66 -33.05
C THR A 247 -35.81 11.40 -31.61
N PRO A 248 -35.97 12.35 -30.67
CA PRO A 248 -35.99 12.05 -29.25
C PRO A 248 -37.44 11.87 -28.82
N THR A 249 -37.86 10.63 -28.56
CA THR A 249 -39.09 10.38 -27.81
C THR A 249 -38.73 10.44 -26.33
N GLY A 250 -39.24 11.48 -25.68
CA GLY A 250 -39.28 11.59 -24.23
C GLY A 250 -40.33 10.70 -23.60
N ASP A 251 -40.40 10.83 -22.27
CA ASP A 251 -41.24 10.13 -21.30
C ASP A 251 -40.82 8.68 -21.01
N GLU A 252 -40.63 8.25 -19.76
CA GLU A 252 -41.33 8.68 -18.55
C GLU A 252 -40.49 8.34 -17.30
N ARG A 253 -40.59 9.22 -16.30
CA ARG A 253 -40.09 9.03 -14.94
C ARG A 253 -40.52 7.68 -14.38
N ARG A 254 -39.66 7.05 -13.57
CA ARG A 254 -40.11 6.40 -12.34
C ARG A 254 -39.12 6.65 -11.20
N ASP A 255 -39.66 7.34 -10.21
CA ASP A 255 -39.20 7.47 -8.84
C ASP A 255 -38.79 6.13 -8.19
N GLY A 256 -37.82 6.22 -7.29
CA GLY A 256 -37.41 5.15 -6.36
C GLY A 256 -35.92 5.28 -6.07
N GLY A 257 -35.48 6.08 -5.11
CA GLY A 257 -35.90 6.02 -3.72
C GLY A 257 -34.66 5.67 -2.91
N GLY A 258 -33.88 6.69 -2.56
CA GLY A 258 -32.76 6.53 -1.63
C GLY A 258 -33.29 6.22 -0.24
N THR A 259 -33.00 5.02 0.26
CA THR A 259 -32.98 4.67 1.70
C THR A 259 -32.41 3.25 1.83
N ALA A 260 -31.12 3.06 1.57
CA ALA A 260 -30.43 1.80 1.89
C ALA A 260 -29.57 1.90 3.17
N ALA A 261 -29.63 3.02 3.89
CA ALA A 261 -28.85 3.26 5.11
C ALA A 261 -29.70 3.60 6.36
N LEU A 262 -31.04 3.45 6.31
CA LEU A 262 -31.92 3.79 7.44
C LEU A 262 -32.77 2.63 8.02
N SER A 263 -32.70 1.43 7.47
CA SER A 263 -33.53 0.30 7.94
C SER A 263 -32.94 -0.48 9.13
N ILE A 264 -31.68 -0.25 9.50
CA ILE A 264 -31.06 -0.91 10.67
C ILE A 264 -31.29 -0.10 11.97
N VAL A 265 -31.53 1.22 11.88
CA VAL A 265 -31.74 2.07 13.06
C VAL A 265 -33.19 1.99 13.59
N LEU A 266 -34.19 1.76 12.73
CA LEU A 266 -35.58 1.60 13.16
C LEU A 266 -35.91 0.21 13.74
N ALA A 267 -35.16 -0.84 13.38
CA ALA A 267 -35.33 -2.17 13.98
C ALA A 267 -34.84 -2.22 15.44
N ILE A 268 -33.85 -1.41 15.80
CA ILE A 268 -33.32 -1.33 17.18
C ILE A 268 -34.23 -0.50 18.09
N LEU A 269 -34.93 0.51 17.55
CA LEU A 269 -35.90 1.31 18.31
C LEU A 269 -37.25 0.59 18.57
N ALA A 270 -37.62 -0.41 17.77
CA ALA A 270 -38.84 -1.19 17.98
C ALA A 270 -38.72 -2.33 19.02
N LEU A 271 -37.49 -2.75 19.38
CA LEU A 271 -37.24 -3.80 20.38
C LEU A 271 -36.96 -3.27 21.79
N ALA A 272 -36.79 -1.95 21.97
CA ALA A 272 -36.59 -1.32 23.28
C ALA A 272 -37.91 -0.90 23.99
N VAL A 273 -39.04 -0.93 23.29
CA VAL A 273 -40.35 -0.52 23.84
C VAL A 273 -41.12 -1.63 24.59
N PRO A 274 -41.01 -2.95 24.30
CA PRO A 274 -41.73 -3.95 25.10
C PRO A 274 -41.04 -4.31 26.44
N ALA A 275 -39.75 -4.03 26.61
CA ALA A 275 -39.01 -4.37 27.83
C ALA A 275 -39.34 -3.44 29.02
N THR A 276 -39.66 -2.17 28.75
CA THR A 276 -40.00 -1.19 29.79
C THR A 276 -41.41 -1.40 30.35
N ALA A 277 -42.37 -1.80 29.51
CA ALA A 277 -43.74 -2.10 29.95
C ALA A 277 -43.80 -3.32 30.90
N LEU A 278 -43.04 -4.37 30.62
CA LEU A 278 -42.99 -5.57 31.48
C LEU A 278 -42.36 -5.32 32.85
N VAL A 279 -41.35 -4.44 32.94
CA VAL A 279 -40.72 -4.07 34.22
C VAL A 279 -41.66 -3.22 35.08
N VAL A 280 -42.42 -2.30 34.48
CA VAL A 280 -43.41 -1.47 35.20
C VAL A 280 -44.59 -2.30 35.69
N ILE A 281 -45.09 -3.26 34.89
CA ILE A 281 -46.19 -4.16 35.30
C ILE A 281 -45.74 -5.11 36.42
N ARG A 282 -44.52 -5.68 36.36
CA ARG A 282 -43.99 -6.52 37.44
C ARG A 282 -43.79 -5.77 38.76
N ARG A 283 -43.39 -4.49 38.71
CA ARG A 283 -43.25 -3.66 39.91
C ARG A 283 -44.60 -3.38 40.57
N ARG A 284 -45.63 -3.10 39.78
CA ARG A 284 -46.99 -2.77 40.27
C ARG A 284 -47.70 -3.98 40.90
N ASN A 285 -47.42 -5.19 40.43
CA ASN A 285 -47.96 -6.42 41.03
C ASN A 285 -47.24 -6.85 42.32
N ARG A 286 -45.99 -6.41 42.55
CA ARG A 286 -45.30 -6.67 43.84
C ARG A 286 -45.82 -5.79 44.97
N THR A 287 -46.20 -4.54 44.68
CA THR A 287 -46.75 -3.61 45.69
C THR A 287 -48.16 -3.94 46.16
N LEU A 288 -48.86 -4.86 45.49
CA LEU A 288 -50.22 -5.29 45.88
C LEU A 288 -50.25 -6.58 46.70
N ARG A 289 -49.09 -7.18 47.02
CA ARG A 289 -48.99 -8.46 47.75
C ARG A 289 -48.52 -8.38 49.19
N ASP A 290 -48.30 -7.20 49.74
CA ASP A 290 -48.01 -7.03 51.18
C ASP A 290 -49.23 -6.48 51.92
N PRO A 291 -50.14 -7.33 52.43
CA PRO A 291 -51.03 -6.94 53.53
C PRO A 291 -50.21 -6.89 54.81
N THR A 292 -50.10 -5.72 55.42
CA THR A 292 -49.45 -5.54 56.73
C THR A 292 -50.30 -6.19 57.82
N PRO A 293 -49.75 -7.03 58.71
CA PRO A 293 -50.49 -7.54 59.86
C PRO A 293 -50.65 -6.42 60.92
N SER A 294 -51.85 -6.32 61.48
CA SER A 294 -52.14 -5.60 62.73
C SER A 294 -51.86 -6.47 63.94
#